data_AF-A0A2M7PPE2-F1
#
_entry.id   AF-A0A2M7PPE2-F1
#
_cell.length_a   1.000
_cell.length_b   1.000
_cell.length_c   1.000
_cell.angle_alpha   90.00
_cell.angle_beta   90.00
_cell.angle_gamma   90.00
#
_symmetry.space_group_name_H-M   'P 1'
#
loop_
_entity.id
_entity.type
_entity.pdbx_description
1 polymer ?
#
loop_
_entity_poly.entity_id
_entity_poly.type
_entity_poly.pdbx_seq_one_letter_code
_entity_poly.pdbx_strand_id
1 'polypeptide(L)'
;IYYALAQVAKKDGKDTLVVFYLRKSVSSSMTNNAQKTTSSLQLADLYFDQSNYMDAQAYYDTAVSSLPKDFPDYEKIKARAGILSEIVVHIQVIDLQDSLQHLATLDTTKLFAIIDQMIAEYVEEEERLEAEKEELQAGGIAFIDPNRGSKNPNLNTGKWYFYNAAALGFGRTEFQKKWGTRQLMDNWRLTDKKPVMQTFETELTEDTISNTIDSLVVAKKGSPRFREYYLADIPRTTQQRLVSDSMMVEAFHSLGFLYLEELRDTSSALNTYVDFQGKFPDNNYRLETWYALYKIYQSNGNIEESDFYKGLILGNYPESIYANVINDPDYFIKLSQQKNEAAALYEKAYSAYTSEQYLRTITYAEKGMELYPNDTSLIPKFLFLRAMSLGVVDVPDSLYSSLYYIAGKYPTSPVGPMVRSVMRTLEQEYGMGYGTKAVTATDTTIVKMAPYKYAPATTHLVMMVILSSDVNINALKIRISDFDKKYFELKQLKVKSLMLDNDRSLVTIGNFDIEAEAGNYLMAL
;
A
#
# COMPACT_ATOMS: atom_id res chain seq x y z
N ILE A 1 -29.64 1.63 38.38
CA ILE A 1 -29.70 2.86 39.20
C ILE A 1 -28.96 4.00 38.52
N TYR A 2 -27.64 3.92 38.33
CA TYR A 2 -26.85 4.99 37.70
C TYR A 2 -27.31 5.37 36.30
N TYR A 3 -27.68 4.40 35.46
CA TYR A 3 -28.28 4.70 34.15
C TYR A 3 -29.56 5.56 34.25
N ALA A 4 -30.46 5.25 35.19
CA ALA A 4 -31.68 6.03 35.38
C ALA A 4 -31.36 7.46 35.87
N LEU A 5 -30.37 7.61 36.75
CA LEU A 5 -29.87 8.93 37.18
C LEU A 5 -29.28 9.72 36.02
N ALA A 6 -28.58 9.05 35.10
CA ALA A 6 -28.10 9.68 33.87
C ALA A 6 -29.25 10.18 32.98
N GLN A 7 -30.34 9.40 32.84
CA GLN A 7 -31.52 9.85 32.07
C GLN A 7 -32.24 11.04 32.73
N VAL A 8 -32.29 11.10 34.06
CA VAL A 8 -32.82 12.26 34.79
C VAL A 8 -31.92 13.47 34.57
N ALA A 9 -30.60 13.32 34.73
CA ALA A 9 -29.65 14.40 34.48
C ALA A 9 -29.70 14.92 33.03
N LYS A 10 -29.96 14.03 32.06
CA LYS A 10 -30.15 14.38 30.65
C LYS A 10 -31.41 15.22 30.44
N LYS A 11 -32.51 14.90 31.13
CA LYS A 11 -33.75 15.71 31.10
C LYS A 11 -33.54 17.09 31.75
N ASP A 12 -32.68 17.17 32.75
CA ASP A 12 -32.34 18.41 33.44
C ASP A 12 -31.29 19.27 32.69
N GLY A 13 -30.77 18.80 31.54
CA GLY A 13 -29.76 19.50 30.75
C GLY A 13 -28.38 19.59 31.43
N LYS A 14 -28.04 18.65 32.32
CA LYS A 14 -26.79 18.64 33.09
C LYS A 14 -25.78 17.65 32.52
N ASP A 15 -25.16 18.00 31.40
CA ASP A 15 -24.31 17.09 30.61
C ASP A 15 -23.13 16.49 31.39
N THR A 16 -22.50 17.27 32.28
CA THR A 16 -21.40 16.77 33.14
C THR A 16 -21.85 15.66 34.09
N LEU A 17 -23.06 15.79 34.64
CA LEU A 17 -23.67 14.77 35.50
C LEU A 17 -24.11 13.55 34.69
N VAL A 18 -24.54 13.73 33.44
CA VAL A 18 -24.85 12.61 32.53
C VAL A 18 -23.62 11.74 32.34
N VAL A 19 -22.49 12.34 31.94
CA VAL A 19 -21.21 11.63 31.75
C VAL A 19 -20.80 10.91 33.03
N PHE A 20 -20.83 11.60 34.18
CA PHE A 20 -20.48 11.01 35.46
C PHE A 20 -21.33 9.77 35.82
N TYR A 21 -22.65 9.88 35.68
CA TYR A 21 -23.54 8.77 35.99
C TYR A 21 -23.45 7.62 34.97
N LEU A 22 -23.22 7.91 33.68
CA LEU A 22 -22.98 6.89 32.67
C LEU A 22 -21.67 6.13 32.94
N ARG A 23 -20.58 6.82 33.26
CA ARG A 23 -19.31 6.19 33.67
C ARG A 23 -19.50 5.26 34.85
N LYS A 24 -20.23 5.72 35.89
CA LYS A 24 -20.59 4.86 37.04
C LYS A 24 -21.47 3.67 36.65
N SER A 25 -22.38 3.85 35.70
CA SER A 25 -23.24 2.78 35.20
C SER A 25 -22.42 1.67 34.52
N VAL A 26 -21.44 2.05 33.70
CA VAL A 26 -20.54 1.10 33.03
C VAL A 26 -19.64 0.39 34.03
N SER A 27 -19.02 1.11 34.98
CA SER A 27 -18.09 0.52 35.95
C SER A 27 -18.78 -0.36 37.00
N SER A 28 -20.02 -0.04 37.38
CA SER A 28 -20.77 -0.80 38.40
C SER A 28 -21.52 -2.01 37.83
N SER A 29 -21.63 -2.15 36.50
CA SER A 29 -22.38 -3.23 35.88
C SER A 29 -21.51 -4.48 35.70
N MET A 30 -21.57 -5.39 36.68
CA MET A 30 -20.81 -6.66 36.67
C MET A 30 -21.54 -7.80 35.93
N THR A 31 -22.88 -7.83 35.96
CA THR A 31 -23.68 -8.96 35.45
C THR A 31 -24.62 -8.61 34.30
N ASN A 32 -24.98 -7.33 34.14
CA ASN A 32 -25.93 -6.89 33.14
C ASN A 32 -25.20 -6.31 31.91
N ASN A 33 -24.81 -7.19 30.99
CA ASN A 33 -24.12 -6.81 29.76
C ASN A 33 -24.99 -5.90 28.88
N ALA A 34 -26.29 -6.14 28.76
CA ALA A 34 -27.17 -5.30 27.96
C ALA A 34 -27.21 -3.83 28.45
N GLN A 35 -27.31 -3.63 29.77
CA GLN A 35 -27.27 -2.30 30.37
C GLN A 35 -25.88 -1.66 30.25
N LYS A 36 -24.82 -2.47 30.37
CA LYS A 36 -23.43 -2.00 30.18
C LYS A 36 -23.26 -1.50 28.75
N THR A 37 -23.61 -2.30 27.75
CA THR A 37 -23.59 -1.94 26.32
C THR A 37 -24.38 -0.67 26.04
N THR A 38 -25.59 -0.55 26.59
CA THR A 38 -26.44 0.64 26.39
C THR A 38 -25.81 1.89 27.00
N SER A 39 -25.25 1.77 28.21
CA SER A 39 -24.61 2.90 28.89
C SER A 39 -23.30 3.30 28.19
N SER A 40 -22.53 2.32 27.72
CA SER A 40 -21.29 2.53 26.97
C SER A 40 -21.58 3.19 25.62
N LEU A 41 -22.57 2.71 24.86
CA LEU A 41 -22.92 3.30 23.57
C LEU A 41 -23.35 4.76 23.71
N GLN A 42 -24.23 5.06 24.68
CA GLN A 42 -24.67 6.44 24.92
C GLN A 42 -23.51 7.35 25.35
N LEU A 43 -22.55 6.81 26.10
CA LEU A 43 -21.38 7.56 26.53
C LEU A 43 -20.40 7.77 25.37
N ALA A 44 -20.23 6.76 24.51
CA ALA A 44 -19.42 6.83 23.32
C ALA A 44 -19.95 7.89 22.34
N ASP A 45 -21.28 7.92 22.12
CA ASP A 45 -21.94 8.93 21.30
C ASP A 45 -21.72 10.35 21.86
N LEU A 46 -21.82 10.53 23.19
CA LEU A 46 -21.56 11.84 23.81
C LEU A 46 -20.13 12.32 23.62
N TYR A 47 -19.15 11.43 23.77
CA TYR A 47 -17.75 11.78 23.54
C TYR A 47 -17.46 12.03 22.05
N PHE A 48 -18.09 11.26 21.16
CA PHE A 48 -17.99 11.46 19.72
C PHE A 48 -18.53 12.83 19.29
N ASP A 49 -19.69 13.23 19.83
CA ASP A 49 -20.29 14.55 19.57
C ASP A 49 -19.44 15.71 20.09
N GLN A 50 -18.55 15.45 21.05
CA GLN A 50 -17.58 16.42 21.61
C GLN A 50 -16.22 16.37 20.90
N SER A 51 -16.08 15.60 19.81
CA SER A 51 -14.82 15.30 19.12
C SER A 51 -13.72 14.72 20.05
N ASN A 52 -14.11 14.13 21.17
CA ASN A 52 -13.20 13.40 22.06
C ASN A 52 -13.13 11.93 21.63
N TYR A 53 -12.39 11.69 20.57
CA TYR A 53 -12.36 10.40 19.89
C TYR A 53 -11.68 9.29 20.69
N MET A 54 -10.72 9.62 21.55
CA MET A 54 -10.02 8.65 22.39
C MET A 54 -10.96 8.03 23.43
N ASP A 55 -11.71 8.87 24.16
CA ASP A 55 -12.71 8.36 25.09
C ASP A 55 -13.87 7.67 24.35
N ALA A 56 -14.31 8.22 23.22
CA ALA A 56 -15.37 7.62 22.41
C ALA A 56 -15.00 6.20 21.97
N GLN A 57 -13.78 6.00 21.46
CA GLN A 57 -13.27 4.71 21.00
C GLN A 57 -13.32 3.65 22.11
N ALA A 58 -12.83 3.97 23.31
CA ALA A 58 -12.82 3.04 24.44
C ALA A 58 -14.22 2.55 24.82
N TYR A 59 -15.22 3.45 24.78
CA TYR A 59 -16.60 3.10 25.07
C TYR A 59 -17.30 2.39 23.90
N TYR A 60 -16.99 2.72 22.64
CA TYR A 60 -17.47 1.97 21.48
C TYR A 60 -16.95 0.54 21.46
N ASP A 61 -15.66 0.31 21.74
CA ASP A 61 -15.08 -1.03 21.85
C ASP A 61 -15.77 -1.86 22.93
N THR A 62 -15.99 -1.25 24.10
CA THR A 62 -16.73 -1.88 25.19
C THR A 62 -18.14 -2.24 24.74
N ALA A 63 -18.84 -1.35 24.02
CA ALA A 63 -20.18 -1.61 23.53
C ALA A 63 -20.20 -2.73 22.49
N VAL A 64 -19.36 -2.66 21.45
CA VAL A 64 -19.28 -3.61 20.34
C VAL A 64 -18.92 -5.02 20.82
N SER A 65 -18.07 -5.14 21.84
CA SER A 65 -17.71 -6.45 22.45
C SER A 65 -18.91 -7.23 22.98
N SER A 66 -19.97 -6.52 23.37
CA SER A 66 -21.14 -7.05 24.06
C SER A 66 -22.45 -6.74 23.31
N LEU A 67 -22.36 -6.27 22.06
CA LEU A 67 -23.50 -5.90 21.23
C LEU A 67 -23.98 -7.12 20.42
N PRO A 68 -25.28 -7.47 20.48
CA PRO A 68 -25.80 -8.59 19.71
C PRO A 68 -25.96 -8.18 18.23
N LYS A 69 -25.78 -9.14 17.32
CA LYS A 69 -25.73 -8.87 15.85
C LYS A 69 -27.07 -8.40 15.26
N ASP A 70 -28.16 -8.69 15.95
CA ASP A 70 -29.53 -8.26 15.60
C ASP A 70 -29.84 -6.84 16.09
N PHE A 71 -28.91 -6.18 16.78
CA PHE A 71 -29.09 -4.81 17.24
C PHE A 71 -29.24 -3.83 16.07
N PRO A 72 -30.17 -2.86 16.15
CA PRO A 72 -30.32 -1.82 15.12
C PRO A 72 -29.01 -1.09 14.86
N ASP A 73 -28.67 -0.85 13.59
CA ASP A 73 -27.46 -0.14 13.19
C ASP A 73 -26.13 -0.79 13.65
N TYR A 74 -26.12 -2.09 14.01
CA TYR A 74 -24.92 -2.83 14.42
C TYR A 74 -23.71 -2.58 13.50
N GLU A 75 -23.91 -2.70 12.18
CA GLU A 75 -22.83 -2.49 11.20
C GLU A 75 -22.29 -1.06 11.21
N LYS A 76 -23.15 -0.04 11.42
CA LYS A 76 -22.71 1.36 11.50
C LYS A 76 -21.90 1.61 12.79
N ILE A 77 -22.35 1.07 13.91
CA ILE A 77 -21.66 1.19 15.20
C ILE A 77 -20.28 0.52 15.11
N LYS A 78 -20.24 -0.67 14.52
CA LYS A 78 -18.99 -1.41 14.31
C LYS A 78 -18.04 -0.68 13.36
N ALA A 79 -18.54 -0.15 12.25
CA ALA A 79 -17.73 0.63 11.31
C ALA A 79 -17.15 1.90 11.98
N ARG A 80 -17.99 2.63 12.74
CA ARG A 80 -17.55 3.79 13.51
C ARG A 80 -16.47 3.42 14.54
N ALA A 81 -16.66 2.35 15.30
CA ALA A 81 -15.66 1.86 16.24
C ALA A 81 -14.33 1.51 15.55
N GLY A 82 -14.39 0.93 14.35
CA GLY A 82 -13.21 0.67 13.53
C GLY A 82 -12.47 1.95 13.14
N ILE A 83 -13.19 2.94 12.58
CA ILE A 83 -12.60 4.24 12.20
C ILE A 83 -11.98 4.94 13.41
N LEU A 84 -12.69 4.96 14.55
CA LEU A 84 -12.17 5.55 15.78
C LEU A 84 -10.94 4.83 16.31
N SER A 85 -10.87 3.50 16.17
CA SER A 85 -9.68 2.73 16.55
C SER A 85 -8.47 3.13 15.70
N GLU A 86 -8.66 3.31 14.40
CA GLU A 86 -7.61 3.77 13.49
C GLU A 86 -7.14 5.19 13.85
N ILE A 87 -8.08 6.10 14.11
CA ILE A 87 -7.80 7.46 14.58
C ILE A 87 -6.96 7.46 15.86
N VAL A 88 -7.36 6.67 16.87
CA VAL A 88 -6.66 6.59 18.16
C VAL A 88 -5.24 6.06 17.99
N VAL A 89 -5.02 5.08 17.11
CA VAL A 89 -3.66 4.60 16.80
C VAL A 89 -2.79 5.74 16.30
N HIS A 90 -3.28 6.57 15.37
CA HIS A 90 -2.49 7.69 14.84
C HIS A 90 -2.26 8.79 15.88
N ILE A 91 -3.26 9.12 16.71
CA ILE A 91 -3.09 10.06 17.83
C ILE A 91 -2.00 9.56 18.79
N GLN A 92 -2.07 8.28 19.18
CA GLN A 92 -1.08 7.68 20.08
C GLN A 92 0.33 7.69 19.48
N VAL A 93 0.47 7.45 18.17
CA VAL A 93 1.77 7.55 17.50
C VAL A 93 2.30 8.98 17.58
N ILE A 94 1.48 10.00 17.27
CA ILE A 94 1.89 11.40 17.34
C ILE A 94 2.30 11.77 18.76
N ASP A 95 1.46 11.49 19.76
CA ASP A 95 1.70 11.83 21.16
C ASP A 95 2.93 11.12 21.73
N LEU A 96 3.10 9.83 21.40
CA LEU A 96 4.25 9.04 21.81
C LEU A 96 5.54 9.60 21.21
N GLN A 97 5.56 9.85 19.90
CA GLN A 97 6.77 10.34 19.24
C GLN A 97 7.11 11.77 19.69
N ASP A 98 6.12 12.66 19.84
CA ASP A 98 6.34 14.02 20.37
C ASP A 98 6.92 13.97 21.79
N SER A 99 6.40 13.08 22.64
CA SER A 99 6.92 12.85 24.00
C SER A 99 8.34 12.30 23.98
N LEU A 100 8.63 11.29 23.15
CA LEU A 100 9.97 10.69 23.03
C LEU A 100 10.99 11.71 22.51
N GLN A 101 10.62 12.51 21.51
CA GLN A 101 11.46 13.58 21.01
C GLN A 101 11.68 14.67 22.07
N HIS A 102 10.65 15.04 22.82
CA HIS A 102 10.79 15.97 23.95
C HIS A 102 11.77 15.44 25.00
N LEU A 103 11.64 14.18 25.42
CA LEU A 103 12.54 13.52 26.35
C LEU A 103 13.99 13.49 25.83
N ALA A 104 14.19 13.39 24.52
CA ALA A 104 15.52 13.46 23.90
C ALA A 104 16.19 14.84 24.05
N THR A 105 15.42 15.91 24.27
CA THR A 105 15.94 17.27 24.49
C THR A 105 16.31 17.58 25.94
N LEU A 106 15.86 16.76 26.89
CA LEU A 106 16.09 16.99 28.32
C LEU A 106 17.54 16.71 28.72
N ASP A 107 18.00 17.39 29.77
CA ASP A 107 19.27 17.07 30.41
C ASP A 107 19.23 15.68 31.05
N THR A 108 20.40 15.02 31.12
CA THR A 108 20.51 13.62 31.56
C THR A 108 20.04 13.42 33.00
N THR A 109 20.18 14.43 33.86
CA THR A 109 19.76 14.36 35.26
C THR A 109 18.23 14.37 35.38
N LYS A 110 17.55 15.31 34.71
CA LYS A 110 16.09 15.36 34.69
C LYS A 110 15.48 14.14 34.00
N LEU A 111 16.08 13.69 32.90
CA LEU A 111 15.60 12.49 32.20
C LEU A 111 15.65 11.25 33.10
N PHE A 112 16.75 11.04 33.83
CA PHE A 112 16.84 9.90 34.75
C PHE A 112 15.86 10.04 35.92
N ALA A 113 15.62 11.25 36.44
CA ALA A 113 14.62 11.45 37.48
C ALA A 113 13.20 11.08 37.02
N ILE A 114 12.83 11.44 35.79
CA ILE A 114 11.53 11.06 35.18
C ILE A 114 11.44 9.55 35.02
N ILE A 115 12.48 8.91 34.46
CA ILE A 115 12.51 7.45 34.27
C ILE A 115 12.45 6.71 35.61
N ASP A 116 13.16 7.19 36.63
CA ASP A 116 13.12 6.61 37.98
C ASP A 116 11.73 6.71 38.60
N GLN A 117 11.04 7.84 38.40
CA GLN A 117 9.66 8.00 38.84
C GLN A 117 8.72 7.01 38.12
N MET A 118 8.84 6.86 36.79
CA MET A 118 8.05 5.90 36.03
C MET A 118 8.31 4.46 36.47
N ILE A 119 9.56 4.10 36.77
CA ILE A 119 9.91 2.79 37.32
C ILE A 119 9.26 2.59 38.69
N ALA A 120 9.28 3.60 39.56
CA ALA A 120 8.67 3.52 40.88
C ALA A 120 7.15 3.32 40.78
N GLU A 121 6.48 4.10 39.93
CA GLU A 121 5.03 3.97 39.66
C GLU A 121 4.69 2.59 39.06
N TYR A 122 5.51 2.08 38.14
CA TYR A 122 5.33 0.74 37.56
C TYR A 122 5.46 -0.36 38.63
N VAL A 123 6.47 -0.28 39.50
CA VAL A 123 6.69 -1.27 40.55
C VAL A 123 5.56 -1.22 41.58
N GLU A 124 5.11 -0.03 41.98
CA GLU A 124 3.98 0.15 42.90
C GLU A 124 2.68 -0.44 42.33
N GLU A 125 2.40 -0.19 41.06
CA GLU A 125 1.22 -0.76 40.37
C GLU A 125 1.31 -2.28 40.28
N GLU A 126 2.47 -2.84 39.96
CA GLU A 126 2.68 -4.28 39.90
C GLU A 126 2.47 -4.93 41.28
N GLU A 127 2.98 -4.32 42.34
CA GLU A 127 2.78 -4.76 43.72
C GLU A 127 1.31 -4.66 44.14
N ARG A 128 0.61 -3.60 43.75
CA ARG A 128 -0.84 -3.44 44.02
C ARG A 128 -1.66 -4.52 43.34
N LEU A 129 -1.37 -4.81 42.06
CA LEU A 129 -2.06 -5.84 41.29
C LEU A 129 -1.77 -7.24 41.83
N GLU A 130 -0.55 -7.51 42.30
CA GLU A 130 -0.22 -8.78 42.92
C GLU A 130 -0.92 -8.93 44.28
N ALA A 131 -0.96 -7.88 45.10
CA ALA A 131 -1.72 -7.87 46.35
C ALA A 131 -3.22 -8.10 46.11
N GLU A 132 -3.82 -7.46 45.09
CA GLU A 132 -5.23 -7.68 44.73
C GLU A 132 -5.49 -9.13 44.27
N LYS A 133 -4.58 -9.72 43.49
CA LYS A 133 -4.65 -11.13 43.10
C LYS A 133 -4.51 -12.06 44.30
N GLU A 134 -3.60 -11.77 45.23
CA GLU A 134 -3.42 -12.54 46.45
C GLU A 134 -4.67 -12.46 47.35
N GLU A 135 -5.31 -11.29 47.48
CA GLU A 135 -6.57 -11.12 48.20
C GLU A 135 -7.73 -11.88 47.53
N LEU A 136 -7.82 -11.83 46.19
CA LEU A 136 -8.80 -12.61 45.42
C LEU A 136 -8.59 -14.13 45.57
N GLN A 137 -7.33 -14.58 45.65
CA GLN A 137 -7.00 -15.99 45.87
C GLN A 137 -7.22 -16.41 47.34
N ALA A 138 -6.93 -15.55 48.31
CA ALA A 138 -7.16 -15.78 49.72
C ALA A 138 -8.66 -15.78 50.08
N GLY A 139 -9.46 -14.95 49.42
CA GLY A 139 -10.93 -14.93 49.54
C GLY A 139 -11.63 -16.19 49.01
N GLY A 140 -10.95 -16.97 48.17
CA GLY A 140 -11.41 -18.29 47.70
C GLY A 140 -11.09 -19.46 48.65
N ILE A 141 -10.29 -19.22 49.70
CA ILE A 141 -9.92 -20.23 50.70
C ILE A 141 -10.57 -19.81 52.03
N ALA A 142 -11.89 -19.99 52.11
CA ALA A 142 -12.54 -20.08 53.42
C ALA A 142 -11.91 -21.27 54.16
N PHE A 143 -11.05 -20.95 55.12
CA PHE A 143 -10.46 -21.87 56.07
C PHE A 143 -11.61 -22.60 56.79
N ILE A 144 -11.97 -23.79 56.33
CA ILE A 144 -12.83 -24.70 57.09
C ILE A 144 -11.96 -25.20 58.25
N ASP A 145 -12.05 -24.49 59.37
CA ASP A 145 -11.58 -24.95 60.67
C ASP A 145 -12.20 -26.33 60.98
N PRO A 146 -11.42 -27.43 61.01
CA PRO A 146 -11.94 -28.76 61.28
C PRO A 146 -12.40 -28.94 62.74
N ASN A 147 -12.18 -27.96 63.61
CA ASN A 147 -12.36 -28.12 65.05
C ASN A 147 -13.73 -27.64 65.56
N ARG A 148 -14.61 -27.13 64.69
CA ARG A 148 -16.02 -26.92 65.03
C ARG A 148 -16.84 -28.14 64.64
N GLY A 149 -16.94 -29.07 65.59
CA GLY A 149 -17.80 -30.25 65.52
C GLY A 149 -19.25 -29.89 65.22
N SER A 150 -19.62 -30.01 63.94
CA SER A 150 -21.02 -30.13 63.52
C SER A 150 -21.28 -31.59 63.20
N LYS A 151 -21.98 -32.27 64.11
CA LYS A 151 -22.52 -33.61 63.92
C LYS A 151 -23.60 -33.54 62.84
N ASN A 152 -23.23 -33.83 61.60
CA ASN A 152 -24.21 -34.16 60.56
C ASN A 152 -23.68 -35.28 59.65
N PRO A 153 -24.03 -36.55 59.91
CA PRO A 153 -23.41 -37.70 59.24
C PRO A 153 -24.11 -38.07 57.93
N ASN A 154 -24.49 -37.09 57.09
CA ASN A 154 -25.28 -37.38 55.89
C ASN A 154 -24.95 -36.51 54.66
N LEU A 155 -23.67 -36.29 54.38
CA LEU A 155 -23.24 -35.73 53.10
C LEU A 155 -22.36 -36.73 52.32
N ASN A 156 -23.07 -37.52 51.50
CA ASN A 156 -22.64 -38.09 50.23
C ASN A 156 -21.20 -38.63 50.14
N THR A 157 -21.07 -39.91 50.51
CA THR A 157 -19.94 -40.79 50.24
C THR A 157 -19.87 -41.16 48.75
N GLY A 158 -19.44 -40.20 47.91
CA GLY A 158 -18.87 -40.55 46.61
C GLY A 158 -17.58 -41.34 46.83
N LYS A 159 -17.54 -42.62 46.45
CA LYS A 159 -16.37 -43.51 46.61
C LYS A 159 -15.11 -43.05 45.86
N TRP A 160 -15.23 -42.04 44.99
CA TRP A 160 -14.11 -41.46 44.25
C TRP A 160 -13.55 -40.25 45.01
N TYR A 161 -12.24 -40.29 45.27
CA TYR A 161 -11.43 -39.23 45.90
C TYR A 161 -11.80 -37.78 45.51
N PHE A 162 -12.12 -37.51 44.23
CA PHE A 162 -12.44 -36.16 43.73
C PHE A 162 -13.83 -35.62 44.13
N TYR A 163 -14.69 -36.42 44.74
CA TYR A 163 -16.00 -35.96 45.22
C TYR A 163 -16.01 -35.58 46.69
N ASN A 164 -14.89 -35.78 47.40
CA ASN A 164 -14.73 -35.35 48.79
C ASN A 164 -13.98 -34.01 48.82
N ALA A 165 -14.72 -32.94 49.07
CA ALA A 165 -14.18 -31.57 49.12
C ALA A 165 -13.07 -31.41 50.18
N ALA A 166 -13.15 -32.12 51.32
CA ALA A 166 -12.11 -32.08 52.34
C ALA A 166 -10.82 -32.79 51.86
N ALA A 167 -10.95 -33.94 51.19
CA ALA A 167 -9.81 -34.67 50.64
C ALA A 167 -9.12 -33.91 49.49
N LEU A 168 -9.91 -33.19 48.67
CA LEU A 168 -9.42 -32.28 47.64
C LEU A 168 -8.65 -31.10 48.23
N GLY A 169 -9.18 -30.46 49.28
CA GLY A 169 -8.51 -29.37 49.99
C GLY A 169 -7.14 -29.81 50.54
N PHE A 170 -7.11 -30.94 51.27
CA PHE A 170 -5.87 -31.51 51.78
C PHE A 170 -4.88 -31.92 50.68
N GLY A 171 -5.38 -32.53 49.60
CA GLY A 171 -4.57 -32.94 48.46
C GLY A 171 -3.92 -31.75 47.76
N ARG A 172 -4.66 -30.64 47.60
CA ARG A 172 -4.15 -29.41 47.01
C ARG A 172 -3.06 -28.76 47.87
N THR A 173 -3.26 -28.68 49.19
CA THR A 173 -2.25 -28.11 50.09
C THR A 173 -0.98 -28.95 50.13
N GLU A 174 -1.07 -30.28 50.17
CA GLU A 174 0.09 -31.16 50.14
C GLU A 174 0.81 -31.13 48.79
N PHE A 175 0.06 -31.04 47.69
CA PHE A 175 0.61 -30.87 46.35
C PHE A 175 1.40 -29.56 46.24
N GLN A 176 0.82 -28.45 46.69
CA GLN A 176 1.47 -27.14 46.65
C GLN A 176 2.68 -27.08 47.59
N LYS A 177 2.64 -27.76 48.74
CA LYS A 177 3.78 -27.89 49.65
C LYS A 177 4.94 -28.69 49.03
N LYS A 178 4.63 -29.75 48.28
CA LYS A 178 5.66 -30.63 47.68
C LYS A 178 6.19 -30.12 46.35
N TRP A 179 5.36 -29.43 45.56
CA TRP A 179 5.66 -29.07 44.18
C TRP A 179 5.56 -27.57 43.85
N GLY A 180 5.05 -26.74 44.75
CA GLY A 180 4.76 -25.33 44.50
C GLY A 180 3.55 -25.10 43.59
N THR A 181 3.34 -23.87 43.14
CA THR A 181 2.34 -23.51 42.13
C THR A 181 2.82 -23.87 40.74
N ARG A 182 2.37 -25.01 40.20
CA ARG A 182 2.73 -25.48 38.84
C ARG A 182 1.66 -25.11 37.82
N GLN A 183 2.10 -24.63 36.66
CA GLN A 183 1.23 -24.38 35.50
C GLN A 183 0.75 -25.71 34.88
N LEU A 184 -0.45 -25.69 34.28
CA LEU A 184 -1.02 -26.87 33.61
C LEU A 184 -0.29 -27.12 32.29
N MET A 185 0.67 -28.03 32.30
CA MET A 185 1.44 -28.45 31.11
C MET A 185 1.77 -29.94 31.20
N ASP A 186 1.95 -30.59 30.04
CA ASP A 186 2.44 -31.97 29.99
C ASP A 186 3.83 -32.06 30.63
N ASN A 187 4.10 -33.19 31.31
CA ASN A 187 5.38 -33.43 32.01
C ASN A 187 5.72 -32.46 33.17
N TRP A 188 4.70 -31.88 33.82
CA TRP A 188 4.86 -30.91 34.93
C TRP A 188 5.72 -31.37 36.12
N ARG A 189 6.03 -32.68 36.24
CA ARG A 189 6.87 -33.28 37.30
C ARG A 189 8.37 -33.15 37.08
N LEU A 190 8.82 -32.81 35.87
CA LEU A 190 10.23 -32.58 35.57
C LEU A 190 10.59 -31.17 36.04
N THR A 191 11.12 -31.06 37.25
CA THR A 191 11.81 -29.85 37.74
C THR A 191 12.89 -29.45 36.73
N ASP A 192 12.80 -28.21 36.24
CA ASP A 192 13.71 -27.55 35.29
C ASP A 192 13.58 -27.89 33.80
N LYS A 193 12.38 -27.71 33.25
CA LYS A 193 12.28 -27.22 31.86
C LYS A 193 12.08 -25.71 31.88
N LYS A 194 13.17 -24.95 31.70
CA LYS A 194 13.09 -23.55 31.26
C LYS A 194 12.10 -23.50 30.08
N PRO A 195 11.17 -22.54 30.02
CA PRO A 195 10.26 -22.42 28.91
C PRO A 195 11.08 -22.13 27.65
N VAL A 196 11.33 -23.18 26.85
CA VAL A 196 11.75 -23.01 25.47
C VAL A 196 10.48 -22.55 24.76
N MET A 197 10.30 -21.24 24.66
CA MET A 197 9.39 -20.68 23.66
C MET A 197 9.84 -21.22 22.32
N GLN A 198 8.94 -21.99 21.71
CA GLN A 198 9.10 -22.55 20.39
C GLN A 198 8.88 -21.42 19.37
N THR A 199 9.92 -20.61 19.16
CA THR A 199 10.10 -19.87 17.91
C THR A 199 10.92 -20.75 16.98
N PHE A 200 10.27 -21.18 15.90
CA PHE A 200 10.93 -21.75 14.74
C PHE A 200 11.76 -20.66 14.04
N GLU A 201 12.88 -21.09 13.45
CA GLU A 201 13.92 -20.31 12.74
C GLU A 201 14.90 -19.58 13.69
N THR A 202 16.22 -19.76 13.65
CA THR A 202 17.16 -20.13 12.58
C THR A 202 18.38 -20.84 13.20
N GLU A 203 19.07 -21.68 12.42
CA GLU A 203 20.34 -22.33 12.76
C GLU A 203 21.35 -21.37 13.40
N LEU A 204 21.87 -21.73 14.59
CA LEU A 204 23.14 -21.22 15.08
C LEU A 204 23.93 -22.36 15.73
N THR A 205 25.12 -22.52 15.19
CA THR A 205 26.21 -23.43 15.57
C THR A 205 26.69 -23.21 16.99
N GLU A 206 27.22 -24.28 17.58
CA GLU A 206 27.88 -24.33 18.88
C GLU A 206 28.94 -23.24 19.05
N ASP A 207 28.80 -22.42 20.09
CA ASP A 207 29.92 -21.97 20.93
C ASP A 207 29.38 -21.47 22.28
N THR A 208 29.23 -22.41 23.21
CA THR A 208 29.08 -22.15 24.63
C THR A 208 30.42 -21.68 25.19
N ILE A 209 30.51 -20.41 25.60
CA ILE A 209 31.09 -19.85 26.85
C ILE A 209 31.26 -18.31 26.68
N SER A 210 30.14 -17.56 26.67
CA SER A 210 30.12 -16.08 26.94
C SER A 210 28.72 -15.47 27.15
N ASN A 211 27.66 -16.27 27.33
CA ASN A 211 26.28 -15.77 27.20
C ASN A 211 25.63 -15.22 28.50
N THR A 212 26.34 -15.11 29.63
CA THR A 212 25.71 -14.62 30.87
C THR A 212 25.53 -13.11 30.92
N ILE A 213 26.47 -12.34 30.35
CA ILE A 213 26.38 -10.87 30.33
C ILE A 213 25.38 -10.40 29.28
N ASP A 214 25.40 -11.01 28.09
CA ASP A 214 24.53 -10.60 26.98
C ASP A 214 23.05 -10.94 27.27
N SER A 215 22.79 -12.09 27.90
CA SER A 215 21.44 -12.46 28.38
C SER A 215 20.90 -11.49 29.44
N LEU A 216 21.75 -10.96 30.32
CA LEU A 216 21.35 -10.00 31.35
C LEU A 216 21.10 -8.60 30.78
N VAL A 217 21.86 -8.18 29.77
CA VAL A 217 21.64 -6.89 29.09
C VAL A 217 20.36 -6.93 28.26
N VAL A 218 20.09 -8.04 27.56
CA VAL A 218 18.81 -8.26 26.85
C VAL A 218 17.64 -8.33 27.83
N ALA A 219 17.79 -9.00 28.98
CA ALA A 219 16.75 -9.07 30.01
C ALA A 219 16.42 -7.70 30.63
N LYS A 220 17.43 -6.83 30.82
CA LYS A 220 17.22 -5.45 31.30
C LYS A 220 16.54 -4.56 30.28
N LYS A 221 16.92 -4.66 29.00
CA LYS A 221 16.27 -3.91 27.91
C LYS A 221 14.82 -4.32 27.65
N GLY A 222 14.41 -5.53 28.05
CA GLY A 222 13.04 -6.02 27.89
C GLY A 222 12.15 -5.84 29.12
N SER A 223 12.63 -5.26 30.22
CA SER A 223 11.87 -5.18 31.48
C SER A 223 11.62 -3.73 31.90
N PRO A 224 10.35 -3.31 32.09
CA PRO A 224 9.98 -1.96 32.54
C PRO A 224 10.48 -1.58 33.94
N ARG A 225 11.15 -2.49 34.66
CA ARG A 225 11.78 -2.23 35.97
C ARG A 225 13.17 -1.61 35.85
N PHE A 226 13.75 -1.54 34.64
CA PHE A 226 15.09 -1.02 34.42
C PHE A 226 15.09 0.21 33.51
N ARG A 227 16.04 1.11 33.72
CA ARG A 227 16.17 2.35 32.94
C ARG A 227 16.45 2.08 31.47
N GLU A 228 17.21 1.01 31.21
CA GLU A 228 17.63 0.59 29.87
C GLU A 228 16.45 0.28 28.94
N TYR A 229 15.29 -0.11 29.50
CA TYR A 229 14.04 -0.28 28.76
C TYR A 229 13.56 1.07 28.19
N TYR A 230 13.35 2.07 29.04
CA TYR A 230 12.85 3.39 28.63
C TYR A 230 13.84 4.18 27.76
N LEU A 231 15.14 3.96 27.95
CA LEU A 231 16.17 4.64 27.16
C LEU A 231 16.32 4.09 25.74
N ALA A 232 15.79 2.91 25.44
CA ALA A 232 15.96 2.25 24.14
C ALA A 232 15.24 3.01 23.01
N ASP A 233 14.04 3.53 23.28
CA ASP A 233 13.16 4.11 22.28
C ASP A 233 13.32 5.63 22.12
N ILE A 234 14.14 6.28 22.96
CA ILE A 234 14.36 7.74 22.90
C ILE A 234 15.25 8.08 21.70
N PRO A 235 14.78 8.89 20.72
CA PRO A 235 15.52 9.21 19.51
C PRO A 235 16.63 10.23 19.78
N ARG A 236 17.81 9.77 20.20
CA ARG A 236 18.96 10.65 20.52
C ARG A 236 19.83 10.98 19.31
N THR A 237 19.87 10.10 18.32
CA THR A 237 20.64 10.31 17.10
C THR A 237 19.82 11.00 16.02
N THR A 238 20.48 11.69 15.09
CA THR A 238 19.79 12.32 13.95
C THR A 238 19.02 11.31 13.11
N GLN A 239 19.54 10.10 12.93
CA GLN A 239 18.84 9.04 12.19
C GLN A 239 17.57 8.57 12.92
N GLN A 240 17.62 8.36 14.23
CA GLN A 240 16.44 7.99 15.01
C GLN A 240 15.38 9.10 15.01
N ARG A 241 15.80 10.37 15.04
CA ARG A 241 14.88 11.51 14.89
C ARG A 241 14.18 11.51 13.53
N LEU A 242 14.91 11.31 12.44
CA LEU A 242 14.29 11.22 11.12
C LEU A 242 13.29 10.06 11.00
N VAL A 243 13.57 8.92 11.66
CA VAL A 243 12.61 7.81 11.73
C VAL A 243 11.36 8.21 12.52
N SER A 244 11.54 8.82 13.70
CA SER A 244 10.44 9.37 14.51
C SER A 244 9.60 10.40 13.73
N ASP A 245 10.25 11.33 13.03
CA ASP A 245 9.61 12.33 12.18
C ASP A 245 8.80 11.65 11.07
N SER A 246 9.35 10.63 10.42
CA SER A 246 8.63 9.89 9.38
C SER A 246 7.37 9.20 9.90
N MET A 247 7.41 8.62 11.11
CA MET A 247 6.22 8.04 11.76
C MET A 247 5.17 9.10 12.07
N MET A 248 5.59 10.29 12.54
CA MET A 248 4.66 11.41 12.79
C MET A 248 4.06 11.92 11.48
N VAL A 249 4.85 12.07 10.42
CA VAL A 249 4.38 12.51 9.10
C VAL A 249 3.28 11.59 8.56
N GLU A 250 3.50 10.28 8.62
CA GLU A 250 2.48 9.30 8.20
C GLU A 250 1.24 9.34 9.08
N ALA A 251 1.42 9.46 10.40
CA ALA A 251 0.31 9.52 11.34
C ALA A 251 -0.53 10.79 11.17
N PHE A 252 0.11 11.96 10.99
CA PHE A 252 -0.59 13.23 10.74
C PHE A 252 -1.39 13.20 9.45
N HIS A 253 -0.78 12.71 8.36
CA HIS A 253 -1.46 12.59 7.07
C HIS A 253 -2.69 11.68 7.18
N SER A 254 -2.53 10.50 7.76
CA SER A 254 -3.61 9.52 7.95
C SER A 254 -4.71 10.07 8.86
N LEU A 255 -4.33 10.71 9.98
CA LEU A 255 -5.28 11.30 10.91
C LEU A 255 -6.12 12.42 10.27
N GLY A 256 -5.47 13.33 9.53
CA GLY A 256 -6.16 14.39 8.80
C GLY A 256 -7.14 13.82 7.76
N PHE A 257 -6.74 12.78 7.05
CA PHE A 257 -7.58 12.09 6.08
C PHE A 257 -8.80 11.43 6.74
N LEU A 258 -8.60 10.70 7.83
CA LEU A 258 -9.69 10.03 8.58
C LEU A 258 -10.69 11.05 9.14
N TYR A 259 -10.23 12.19 9.65
CA TYR A 259 -11.13 13.25 10.09
C TYR A 259 -11.94 13.85 8.95
N LEU A 260 -11.31 14.12 7.80
CA LEU A 260 -11.97 14.79 6.68
C LEU A 260 -12.92 13.86 5.92
N GLU A 261 -12.46 12.68 5.53
CA GLU A 261 -13.17 11.79 4.60
C GLU A 261 -14.09 10.80 5.34
N GLU A 262 -13.61 10.19 6.43
CA GLU A 262 -14.37 9.17 7.16
C GLU A 262 -15.33 9.79 8.19
N LEU A 263 -14.86 10.73 9.01
CA LEU A 263 -15.70 11.37 10.05
C LEU A 263 -16.42 12.63 9.56
N ARG A 264 -15.95 13.26 8.49
CA ARG A 264 -16.42 14.58 8.03
C ARG A 264 -16.33 15.66 9.11
N ASP A 265 -15.43 15.50 10.08
CA ASP A 265 -15.10 16.54 11.05
C ASP A 265 -14.05 17.46 10.44
N THR A 266 -14.54 18.48 9.74
CA THR A 266 -13.70 19.52 9.13
C THR A 266 -12.93 20.34 10.16
N SER A 267 -13.40 20.45 11.41
CA SER A 267 -12.73 21.24 12.45
C SER A 267 -11.50 20.49 12.98
N SER A 268 -11.67 19.21 13.32
CA SER A 268 -10.55 18.36 13.74
C SER A 268 -9.54 18.17 12.61
N ALA A 269 -10.02 17.93 11.38
CA ALA A 269 -9.16 17.84 10.19
C ALA A 269 -8.34 19.13 9.98
N LEU A 270 -8.97 20.30 10.08
CA LEU A 270 -8.30 21.59 9.92
C LEU A 270 -7.16 21.75 10.92
N ASN A 271 -7.44 21.53 12.21
CA ASN A 271 -6.43 21.64 13.26
C ASN A 271 -5.27 20.68 13.02
N THR A 272 -5.56 19.42 12.68
CA THR A 272 -4.53 18.41 12.38
C THR A 272 -3.67 18.81 11.18
N TYR A 273 -4.25 19.28 10.08
CA TYR A 273 -3.49 19.68 8.89
C TYR A 273 -2.67 20.97 9.11
N VAL A 274 -3.17 21.93 9.89
CA VAL A 274 -2.42 23.14 10.27
C VAL A 274 -1.22 22.76 11.14
N ASP A 275 -1.43 21.92 12.16
CA ASP A 275 -0.35 21.43 13.02
C ASP A 275 0.69 20.63 12.23
N PHE A 276 0.22 19.77 11.32
CA PHE A 276 1.07 18.98 10.44
C PHE A 276 1.96 19.88 9.57
N GLN A 277 1.36 20.88 8.91
CA GLN A 277 2.08 21.83 8.07
C GLN A 277 3.05 22.70 8.87
N GLY A 278 2.72 23.04 10.13
CA GLY A 278 3.57 23.80 11.03
C GLY A 278 4.79 23.01 11.51
N LYS A 279 4.60 21.74 11.92
CA LYS A 279 5.68 20.88 12.41
C LYS A 279 6.57 20.36 11.28
N PHE A 280 5.99 19.94 10.17
CA PHE A 280 6.70 19.32 9.05
C PHE A 280 6.38 20.04 7.74
N PRO A 281 6.88 21.28 7.55
CA PRO A 281 6.58 22.03 6.34
C PRO A 281 7.12 21.38 5.06
N ASP A 282 8.18 20.56 5.16
CA ASP A 282 8.80 19.82 4.04
C ASP A 282 8.61 18.32 4.20
N ASN A 283 7.49 17.83 3.66
CA ASN A 283 7.09 16.44 3.73
C ASN A 283 6.51 15.97 2.37
N ASN A 284 6.43 14.65 2.20
CA ASN A 284 5.98 14.02 0.95
C ASN A 284 4.48 14.24 0.65
N TYR A 285 3.68 14.57 1.67
CA TYR A 285 2.24 14.83 1.61
C TYR A 285 1.89 16.32 1.61
N ARG A 286 2.87 17.19 1.37
CA ARG A 286 2.69 18.65 1.41
C ARG A 286 1.60 19.11 0.44
N LEU A 287 1.63 18.58 -0.79
CA LEU A 287 0.70 18.99 -1.84
C LEU A 287 -0.74 18.56 -1.49
N GLU A 288 -0.91 17.33 -1.02
CA GLU A 288 -2.15 16.77 -0.50
C GLU A 288 -2.69 17.61 0.66
N THR A 289 -1.81 17.95 1.61
CA THR A 289 -2.15 18.75 2.80
C THR A 289 -2.59 20.16 2.42
N TRP A 290 -1.89 20.83 1.50
CA TRP A 290 -2.28 22.15 1.01
C TRP A 290 -3.63 22.11 0.29
N TYR A 291 -3.88 21.05 -0.49
CA TYR A 291 -5.16 20.90 -1.17
C TYR A 291 -6.30 20.66 -0.17
N ALA A 292 -6.10 19.82 0.84
CA ALA A 292 -7.08 19.59 1.91
C ALA A 292 -7.38 20.90 2.67
N LEU A 293 -6.35 21.67 3.04
CA LEU A 293 -6.52 22.98 3.68
C LEU A 293 -7.28 23.96 2.79
N TYR A 294 -6.91 24.08 1.51
CA TYR A 294 -7.65 24.89 0.53
C TYR A 294 -9.14 24.54 0.50
N LYS A 295 -9.47 23.24 0.44
CA LYS A 295 -10.85 22.74 0.38
C LYS A 295 -11.62 23.03 1.66
N ILE A 296 -11.02 22.81 2.82
CA ILE A 296 -11.65 23.07 4.13
C ILE A 296 -11.88 24.57 4.33
N TYR A 297 -10.89 25.42 4.04
CA TYR A 297 -11.05 26.87 4.14
C TYR A 297 -12.10 27.40 3.16
N GLN A 298 -12.12 26.88 1.94
CA GLN A 298 -13.17 27.20 0.96
C GLN A 298 -14.56 26.83 1.46
N SER A 299 -14.75 25.64 2.03
CA SER A 299 -16.07 25.21 2.55
C SER A 299 -16.50 26.02 3.77
N ASN A 300 -15.55 26.48 4.59
CA ASN A 300 -15.84 27.26 5.79
C ASN A 300 -16.04 28.76 5.49
N GLY A 301 -15.78 29.22 4.26
CA GLY A 301 -15.92 30.62 3.87
C GLY A 301 -14.71 31.51 4.21
N ASN A 302 -13.59 30.91 4.59
CA ASN A 302 -12.34 31.61 4.89
C ASN A 302 -11.56 31.84 3.59
N ILE A 303 -11.93 32.90 2.87
CA ILE A 303 -11.45 33.15 1.51
C ILE A 303 -9.95 33.47 1.48
N GLU A 304 -9.43 34.24 2.43
CA GLU A 304 -8.02 34.66 2.44
C GLU A 304 -7.07 33.47 2.57
N GLU A 305 -7.32 32.59 3.54
CA GLU A 305 -6.54 31.38 3.75
C GLU A 305 -6.71 30.40 2.59
N SER A 306 -7.93 30.28 2.04
CA SER A 306 -8.18 29.45 0.86
C SER A 306 -7.34 29.92 -0.33
N ASP A 307 -7.35 31.23 -0.63
CA ASP A 307 -6.56 31.80 -1.73
C ASP A 307 -5.05 31.69 -1.49
N PHE A 308 -4.61 31.75 -0.23
CA PHE A 308 -3.21 31.50 0.13
C PHE A 308 -2.76 30.08 -0.28
N TYR A 309 -3.45 29.03 0.17
CA TYR A 309 -3.09 27.65 -0.18
C TYR A 309 -3.27 27.36 -1.68
N LYS A 310 -4.30 27.95 -2.31
CA LYS A 310 -4.49 27.92 -3.75
C LYS A 310 -3.26 28.48 -4.49
N GLY A 311 -2.77 29.65 -4.07
CA GLY A 311 -1.58 30.27 -4.64
C GLY A 311 -0.34 29.41 -4.48
N LEU A 312 -0.16 28.76 -3.33
CA LEU A 312 0.94 27.83 -3.10
C LEU A 312 0.92 26.63 -4.05
N ILE A 313 -0.26 26.04 -4.29
CA ILE A 313 -0.41 24.88 -5.19
C ILE A 313 -0.15 25.29 -6.64
N LEU A 314 -0.76 26.38 -7.11
CA LEU A 314 -0.61 26.83 -8.49
C LEU A 314 0.81 27.33 -8.79
N GLY A 315 1.49 27.93 -7.80
CA GLY A 315 2.86 28.42 -7.95
C GLY A 315 3.92 27.33 -7.91
N ASN A 316 3.82 26.37 -6.98
CA ASN A 316 4.85 25.34 -6.79
C ASN A 316 4.58 24.04 -7.56
N TYR A 317 3.31 23.72 -7.85
CA TYR A 317 2.89 22.46 -8.45
C TYR A 317 1.89 22.66 -9.61
N PRO A 318 2.20 23.48 -10.64
CA PRO A 318 1.26 23.86 -11.70
C PRO A 318 0.77 22.68 -12.55
N GLU A 319 1.60 21.66 -12.76
CA GLU A 319 1.27 20.47 -13.55
C GLU A 319 0.55 19.38 -12.73
N SER A 320 0.31 19.62 -11.43
CA SER A 320 -0.33 18.62 -10.57
C SER A 320 -1.82 18.45 -10.89
N ILE A 321 -2.35 17.27 -10.55
CA ILE A 321 -3.79 17.00 -10.66
C ILE A 321 -4.58 18.01 -9.82
N TYR A 322 -4.07 18.38 -8.64
CA TYR A 322 -4.71 19.37 -7.77
C TYR A 322 -4.76 20.77 -8.41
N ALA A 323 -3.68 21.22 -9.05
CA ALA A 323 -3.67 22.49 -9.78
C ALA A 323 -4.68 22.49 -10.94
N ASN A 324 -4.76 21.39 -11.68
CA ASN A 324 -5.75 21.24 -12.75
C ASN A 324 -7.20 21.29 -12.22
N VAL A 325 -7.47 20.63 -11.09
CA VAL A 325 -8.80 20.64 -10.44
C VAL A 325 -9.14 22.02 -9.87
N ILE A 326 -8.16 22.76 -9.36
CA ILE A 326 -8.34 24.13 -8.86
C ILE A 326 -8.69 25.09 -10.01
N ASN A 327 -7.99 24.97 -11.15
CA ASN A 327 -8.22 25.81 -12.32
C ASN A 327 -9.54 25.47 -13.03
N ASP A 328 -9.90 24.19 -13.06
CA ASP A 328 -11.11 23.68 -13.69
C ASP A 328 -11.79 22.66 -12.77
N PRO A 329 -12.82 23.06 -12.01
CA PRO A 329 -13.56 22.16 -11.13
C PRO A 329 -14.18 20.96 -11.86
N ASP A 330 -14.45 21.09 -13.17
CA ASP A 330 -14.99 20.03 -14.02
C ASP A 330 -13.90 19.19 -14.71
N TYR A 331 -12.62 19.37 -14.33
CA TYR A 331 -11.48 18.70 -14.96
C TYR A 331 -11.67 17.19 -15.10
N PHE A 332 -12.10 16.51 -14.01
CA PHE A 332 -12.34 15.06 -14.05
C PHE A 332 -13.55 14.67 -14.90
N ILE A 333 -14.59 15.51 -14.95
CA ILE A 333 -15.77 15.29 -15.80
C ILE A 333 -15.33 15.36 -17.26
N LYS A 334 -14.62 16.42 -17.65
CA LYS A 334 -14.08 16.59 -19.02
C LYS A 334 -13.11 15.49 -19.39
N LEU A 335 -12.21 15.08 -18.49
CA LEU A 335 -11.28 13.98 -18.71
C LEU A 335 -12.02 12.64 -18.92
N SER A 336 -13.06 12.38 -18.12
CA SER A 336 -13.89 11.18 -18.29
C SER A 336 -14.68 11.21 -19.61
N GLN A 337 -15.21 12.36 -20.00
CA GLN A 337 -15.90 12.56 -21.27
C GLN A 337 -14.96 12.34 -22.44
N GLN A 338 -13.75 12.90 -22.42
CA GLN A 338 -12.73 12.67 -23.44
C GLN A 338 -12.36 11.19 -23.55
N LYS A 339 -12.19 10.48 -22.44
CA LYS A 339 -11.96 9.03 -22.44
C LYS A 339 -13.14 8.25 -23.03
N ASN A 340 -14.37 8.62 -22.69
CA ASN A 340 -15.57 7.99 -23.21
C ASN A 340 -15.76 8.25 -24.71
N GLU A 341 -15.47 9.46 -25.18
CA GLU A 341 -15.51 9.82 -26.59
C GLU A 341 -14.43 9.09 -27.39
N ALA A 342 -13.22 8.96 -26.83
CA ALA A 342 -12.14 8.16 -27.41
C ALA A 342 -12.51 6.67 -27.51
N ALA A 343 -13.11 6.12 -26.46
CA ALA A 343 -13.62 4.75 -26.44
C ALA A 343 -14.76 4.54 -27.47
N ALA A 344 -15.72 5.48 -27.56
CA ALA A 344 -16.80 5.43 -28.54
C ALA A 344 -16.29 5.54 -29.98
N LEU A 345 -15.23 6.32 -30.22
CA LEU A 345 -14.58 6.39 -31.53
C LEU A 345 -13.85 5.07 -31.87
N TYR A 346 -13.21 4.45 -30.88
CA TYR A 346 -12.61 3.12 -31.03
C TYR A 346 -13.67 2.06 -31.35
N GLU A 347 -14.80 2.08 -30.67
CA GLU A 347 -15.93 1.18 -30.92
C GLU A 347 -16.46 1.34 -32.36
N LYS A 348 -16.57 2.57 -32.86
CA LYS A 348 -16.92 2.85 -34.27
C LYS A 348 -15.88 2.29 -35.25
N ALA A 349 -14.59 2.44 -34.95
CA ALA A 349 -13.51 1.86 -35.77
C ALA A 349 -13.59 0.34 -35.79
N TYR A 350 -13.81 -0.28 -34.62
CA TYR A 350 -13.93 -1.73 -34.49
C TYR A 350 -15.18 -2.29 -35.19
N SER A 351 -16.33 -1.64 -35.02
CA SER A 351 -17.58 -2.02 -35.69
C SER A 351 -17.47 -1.89 -37.22
N ALA A 352 -16.78 -0.85 -37.70
CA ALA A 352 -16.48 -0.73 -39.13
C ALA A 352 -15.58 -1.87 -39.61
N TYR A 353 -14.57 -2.26 -38.84
CA TYR A 353 -13.68 -3.37 -39.17
C TYR A 353 -14.41 -4.71 -39.22
N THR A 354 -15.25 -5.01 -38.23
CA THR A 354 -16.02 -6.26 -38.19
C THR A 354 -17.10 -6.32 -39.27
N SER A 355 -17.55 -5.17 -39.76
CA SER A 355 -18.46 -5.05 -40.91
C SER A 355 -17.74 -4.97 -42.25
N GLU A 356 -16.43 -5.25 -42.29
CA GLU A 356 -15.57 -5.22 -43.50
C GLU A 356 -15.49 -3.85 -44.20
N GLN A 357 -15.82 -2.77 -43.49
CA GLN A 357 -15.75 -1.38 -43.98
C GLN A 357 -14.33 -0.80 -43.77
N TYR A 358 -13.32 -1.42 -44.38
CA TYR A 358 -11.90 -1.16 -44.11
C TYR A 358 -11.44 0.30 -44.31
N LEU A 359 -11.90 0.98 -45.36
CA LEU A 359 -11.61 2.42 -45.56
C LEU A 359 -12.16 3.30 -44.43
N ARG A 360 -13.32 2.93 -43.89
CA ARG A 360 -13.96 3.63 -42.78
C ARG A 360 -13.23 3.37 -41.46
N THR A 361 -12.74 2.15 -41.26
CA THR A 361 -11.87 1.80 -40.13
C THR A 361 -10.60 2.64 -40.12
N ILE A 362 -9.92 2.77 -41.27
CA ILE A 362 -8.72 3.60 -41.41
C ILE A 362 -9.03 5.05 -41.02
N THR A 363 -10.11 5.61 -41.57
CA THR A 363 -10.54 6.99 -41.28
C THR A 363 -10.80 7.21 -39.78
N TYR A 364 -11.53 6.30 -39.13
CA TYR A 364 -11.80 6.41 -37.69
C TYR A 364 -10.55 6.20 -36.85
N ALA A 365 -9.65 5.31 -37.26
CA ALA A 365 -8.39 5.09 -36.56
C ALA A 365 -7.46 6.31 -36.65
N GLU A 366 -7.33 6.92 -37.82
CA GLU A 366 -6.55 8.15 -38.02
C GLU A 366 -7.12 9.31 -37.21
N LYS A 367 -8.44 9.49 -37.23
CA LYS A 367 -9.12 10.49 -36.41
C LYS A 367 -8.91 10.25 -34.91
N GLY A 368 -8.91 9.00 -34.46
CA GLY A 368 -8.64 8.64 -33.06
C GLY A 368 -7.21 8.96 -32.64
N MET A 369 -6.24 8.75 -33.55
CA MET A 369 -4.85 9.09 -33.29
C MET A 369 -4.57 10.59 -33.29
N GLU A 370 -5.29 11.37 -34.11
CA GLU A 370 -5.19 12.83 -34.15
C GLU A 370 -5.81 13.50 -32.92
N LEU A 371 -7.02 13.06 -32.52
CA LEU A 371 -7.75 13.67 -31.40
C LEU A 371 -7.20 13.27 -30.03
N TYR A 372 -6.58 12.08 -29.92
CA TYR A 372 -6.14 11.52 -28.63
C TYR A 372 -4.68 11.04 -28.65
N PRO A 373 -3.71 11.89 -29.05
CA PRO A 373 -2.31 11.47 -29.28
C PRO A 373 -1.59 10.97 -28.02
N ASN A 374 -2.05 11.39 -26.83
CA ASN A 374 -1.46 11.04 -25.55
C ASN A 374 -2.06 9.75 -24.93
N ASP A 375 -3.11 9.18 -25.52
CA ASP A 375 -3.75 7.95 -24.99
C ASP A 375 -2.93 6.71 -25.35
N THR A 376 -2.03 6.32 -24.46
CA THR A 376 -1.13 5.18 -24.68
C THR A 376 -1.87 3.82 -24.67
N SER A 377 -3.13 3.78 -24.22
CA SER A 377 -3.94 2.56 -24.17
C SER A 377 -4.71 2.32 -25.48
N LEU A 378 -5.31 3.37 -26.04
CA LEU A 378 -6.12 3.29 -27.26
C LEU A 378 -5.30 3.44 -28.55
N ILE A 379 -4.22 4.24 -28.55
CA ILE A 379 -3.39 4.47 -29.74
C ILE A 379 -2.89 3.16 -30.37
N PRO A 380 -2.32 2.19 -29.62
CA PRO A 380 -1.88 0.92 -30.22
C PRO A 380 -3.03 0.12 -30.83
N LYS A 381 -4.25 0.23 -30.29
CA LYS A 381 -5.43 -0.46 -30.81
C LYS A 381 -5.93 0.17 -32.10
N PHE A 382 -5.92 1.51 -32.20
CA PHE A 382 -6.21 2.22 -33.44
C PHE A 382 -5.17 1.90 -34.52
N LEU A 383 -3.89 1.93 -34.18
CA LEU A 383 -2.80 1.54 -35.09
C LEU A 383 -2.98 0.10 -35.59
N PHE A 384 -3.37 -0.82 -34.72
CA PHE A 384 -3.61 -2.21 -35.09
C PHE A 384 -4.79 -2.36 -36.06
N LEU A 385 -5.95 -1.76 -35.76
CA LEU A 385 -7.11 -1.80 -36.66
C LEU A 385 -6.81 -1.15 -38.02
N ARG A 386 -6.04 -0.06 -38.01
CA ARG A 386 -5.55 0.58 -39.23
C ARG A 386 -4.64 -0.35 -40.02
N ALA A 387 -3.66 -0.98 -39.38
CA ALA A 387 -2.74 -1.92 -40.02
C ALA A 387 -3.50 -3.07 -40.68
N MET A 388 -4.40 -3.73 -39.93
CA MET A 388 -5.22 -4.84 -40.44
C MET A 388 -6.10 -4.42 -41.61
N SER A 389 -6.66 -3.20 -41.58
CA SER A 389 -7.49 -2.68 -42.68
C SER A 389 -6.67 -2.31 -43.91
N LEU A 390 -5.46 -1.75 -43.72
CA LEU A 390 -4.55 -1.42 -44.82
C LEU A 390 -4.09 -2.67 -45.56
N GLY A 391 -3.82 -3.76 -44.85
CA GLY A 391 -3.45 -5.04 -45.48
C GLY A 391 -4.50 -5.64 -46.42
N VAL A 392 -5.76 -5.22 -46.30
CA VAL A 392 -6.86 -5.66 -47.17
C VAL A 392 -7.10 -4.68 -48.33
N VAL A 393 -6.95 -3.38 -48.07
CA VAL A 393 -7.27 -2.31 -49.05
C VAL A 393 -6.09 -1.99 -49.98
N ASP A 394 -4.86 -2.24 -49.53
CA ASP A 394 -3.62 -1.89 -50.21
C ASP A 394 -2.75 -3.16 -50.42
N VAL A 395 -1.43 -3.01 -50.56
CA VAL A 395 -0.47 -4.12 -50.71
C VAL A 395 -0.19 -4.80 -49.35
N PRO A 396 -0.07 -6.14 -49.28
CA PRO A 396 0.26 -6.87 -48.05
C PRO A 396 1.52 -6.39 -47.32
N ASP A 397 2.49 -5.81 -48.03
CA ASP A 397 3.71 -5.23 -47.44
C ASP A 397 3.41 -4.04 -46.50
N SER A 398 2.33 -3.29 -46.76
CA SER A 398 1.86 -2.18 -45.90
C SER A 398 1.35 -2.67 -44.53
N LEU A 399 0.91 -3.94 -44.44
CA LEU A 399 0.49 -4.56 -43.18
C LEU A 399 1.70 -4.89 -42.30
N TYR A 400 2.71 -5.55 -42.86
CA TYR A 400 3.89 -5.98 -42.09
C TYR A 400 4.66 -4.77 -41.52
N SER A 401 4.87 -3.73 -42.32
CA SER A 401 5.54 -2.49 -41.88
C SER A 401 4.78 -1.79 -40.75
N SER A 402 3.45 -1.72 -40.84
CA SER A 402 2.60 -1.13 -39.80
C SER A 402 2.63 -1.94 -38.50
N LEU A 403 2.62 -3.27 -38.58
CA LEU A 403 2.72 -4.15 -37.41
C LEU A 403 4.12 -4.08 -36.76
N TYR A 404 5.17 -4.00 -37.56
CA TYR A 404 6.54 -3.82 -37.08
C TYR A 404 6.70 -2.51 -36.29
N TYR A 405 6.13 -1.41 -36.79
CA TYR A 405 6.10 -0.13 -36.08
C TYR A 405 5.41 -0.23 -34.72
N ILE A 406 4.25 -0.91 -34.64
CA ILE A 406 3.53 -1.11 -33.38
C ILE A 406 4.37 -1.93 -32.39
N ALA A 407 5.01 -3.00 -32.87
CA ALA A 407 5.86 -3.86 -32.04
C ALA A 407 7.07 -3.11 -31.45
N GLY A 408 7.68 -2.21 -32.22
CA GLY A 408 8.81 -1.39 -31.78
C GLY A 408 8.40 -0.24 -30.84
N LYS A 409 7.33 0.49 -31.17
CA LYS A 409 6.92 1.68 -30.41
C LYS A 409 6.10 1.36 -29.17
N TYR A 410 5.34 0.26 -29.17
CA TYR A 410 4.43 -0.11 -28.07
C TYR A 410 4.62 -1.58 -27.62
N PRO A 411 5.82 -1.97 -27.16
CA PRO A 411 6.17 -3.37 -26.89
C PRO A 411 5.35 -4.01 -25.75
N THR A 412 4.94 -3.21 -24.76
CA THR A 412 4.17 -3.62 -23.58
C THR A 412 2.66 -3.46 -23.75
N SER A 413 2.19 -3.06 -24.94
CA SER A 413 0.77 -2.82 -25.18
C SER A 413 -0.06 -4.12 -25.17
N PRO A 414 -1.34 -4.07 -24.75
CA PRO A 414 -2.25 -5.21 -24.82
C PRO A 414 -2.41 -5.83 -26.22
N VAL A 415 -2.19 -5.07 -27.30
CA VAL A 415 -2.24 -5.60 -28.68
C VAL A 415 -0.94 -6.31 -29.10
N GLY A 416 0.13 -6.18 -28.32
CA GLY A 416 1.45 -6.74 -28.64
C GLY A 416 1.46 -8.24 -28.96
N PRO A 417 0.77 -9.11 -28.18
CA PRO A 417 0.65 -10.53 -28.52
C PRO A 417 0.00 -10.78 -29.88
N MET A 418 -1.04 -10.01 -30.22
CA MET A 418 -1.79 -10.13 -31.47
C MET A 418 -0.98 -9.61 -32.66
N VAL A 419 -0.27 -8.49 -32.49
CA VAL A 419 0.70 -7.98 -33.48
C VAL A 419 1.73 -9.05 -33.82
N ARG A 420 2.36 -9.64 -32.80
CA ARG A 420 3.37 -10.70 -32.99
C ARG A 420 2.80 -11.97 -33.62
N SER A 421 1.57 -12.36 -33.30
CA SER A 421 0.95 -13.53 -33.92
C SER A 421 0.69 -13.30 -35.41
N VAL A 422 0.14 -12.14 -35.79
CA VAL A 422 -0.12 -11.81 -37.19
C VAL A 422 1.18 -11.70 -37.97
N MET A 423 2.21 -11.03 -37.44
CA MET A 423 3.53 -10.96 -38.08
C MET A 423 4.12 -12.35 -38.32
N ARG A 424 4.03 -13.27 -37.36
CA ARG A 424 4.50 -14.65 -37.52
C ARG A 424 3.76 -15.38 -38.64
N THR A 425 2.45 -15.22 -38.75
CA THR A 425 1.67 -15.82 -39.84
C THR A 425 2.11 -15.26 -41.20
N LEU A 426 2.32 -13.94 -41.30
CA LEU A 426 2.81 -13.31 -42.54
C LEU A 426 4.21 -13.82 -42.93
N GLU A 427 5.09 -14.02 -41.95
CA GLU A 427 6.43 -14.59 -42.16
C GLU A 427 6.39 -16.06 -42.63
N GLN A 428 5.51 -16.87 -42.04
CA GLN A 428 5.44 -18.31 -42.31
C GLN A 428 4.68 -18.65 -43.60
N GLU A 429 3.55 -18.00 -43.84
CA GLU A 429 2.65 -18.36 -44.94
C GLU A 429 2.94 -17.56 -46.22
N TYR A 430 3.38 -16.31 -46.06
CA TYR A 430 3.58 -15.39 -47.19
C TYR A 430 5.06 -15.03 -47.41
N GLY A 431 5.97 -15.54 -46.59
CA GLY A 431 7.40 -15.21 -46.65
C GLY A 431 7.70 -13.73 -46.40
N MET A 432 6.73 -12.99 -45.85
CA MET A 432 6.83 -11.56 -45.62
C MET A 432 7.54 -11.29 -44.29
N GLY A 433 8.69 -10.62 -44.34
CA GLY A 433 9.36 -10.10 -43.16
C GLY A 433 10.84 -9.85 -43.38
N TYR A 434 11.47 -9.16 -42.42
CA TYR A 434 12.92 -8.98 -42.40
C TYR A 434 13.60 -10.27 -41.93
N GLY A 435 13.43 -11.37 -42.67
CA GLY A 435 14.15 -12.65 -42.52
C GLY A 435 14.70 -12.97 -41.14
N THR A 436 13.89 -13.02 -40.09
CA THR A 436 14.33 -13.57 -38.80
C THR A 436 14.07 -15.07 -38.82
N LYS A 437 15.08 -15.85 -39.23
CA LYS A 437 15.14 -17.25 -38.77
C LYS A 437 15.05 -17.21 -37.25
N ALA A 438 14.02 -17.83 -36.71
CA ALA A 438 13.82 -18.00 -35.28
C ALA A 438 15.13 -18.50 -34.64
N VAL A 439 15.67 -17.71 -33.71
CA VAL A 439 16.69 -18.19 -32.78
C VAL A 439 15.98 -19.15 -31.85
N THR A 440 15.92 -20.43 -32.25
CA THR A 440 15.61 -21.51 -31.32
C THR A 440 16.76 -21.55 -30.32
N ALA A 441 16.42 -21.33 -29.06
CA ALA A 441 17.35 -21.35 -27.95
C ALA A 441 18.01 -22.72 -27.79
N THR A 442 19.20 -22.88 -28.36
CA THR A 442 20.31 -23.72 -27.87
C THR A 442 21.48 -23.55 -28.83
N ASP A 443 22.32 -22.56 -28.59
CA ASP A 443 23.76 -22.69 -28.87
C ASP A 443 24.52 -21.62 -28.08
N THR A 444 25.13 -22.05 -26.99
CA THR A 444 26.07 -21.25 -26.21
C THR A 444 27.38 -21.19 -26.99
N THR A 445 27.41 -20.42 -28.08
CA THR A 445 28.67 -20.02 -28.72
C THR A 445 29.02 -18.63 -28.25
N ILE A 446 30.14 -18.56 -27.53
CA ILE A 446 30.76 -17.34 -27.02
C ILE A 446 30.96 -16.38 -28.21
N VAL A 447 30.19 -15.29 -28.23
CA VAL A 447 30.36 -14.20 -29.20
C VAL A 447 31.72 -13.55 -28.92
N LYS A 448 32.72 -13.87 -29.74
CA LYS A 448 33.91 -13.01 -29.88
C LYS A 448 33.39 -11.62 -30.26
N MET A 449 33.64 -10.64 -29.40
CA MET A 449 33.37 -9.22 -29.70
C MET A 449 33.96 -8.89 -31.06
N ALA A 450 33.12 -8.48 -32.01
CA ALA A 450 33.57 -8.06 -33.32
C ALA A 450 34.45 -6.81 -33.17
N PRO A 451 35.55 -6.65 -33.93
CA PRO A 451 36.51 -5.56 -33.79
C PRO A 451 35.99 -4.19 -34.29
N TYR A 452 34.67 -4.01 -34.37
CA TYR A 452 34.03 -2.83 -34.96
C TYR A 452 33.39 -1.95 -33.90
N LYS A 453 33.57 -0.63 -34.04
CA LYS A 453 32.96 0.38 -33.18
C LYS A 453 31.70 0.94 -33.86
N TYR A 454 30.59 0.96 -33.14
CA TYR A 454 29.34 1.55 -33.62
C TYR A 454 29.46 3.07 -33.75
N ALA A 455 29.07 3.62 -34.90
CA ALA A 455 29.22 5.04 -35.25
C ALA A 455 28.01 5.53 -36.10
N PRO A 456 26.92 6.00 -35.48
CA PRO A 456 25.67 6.32 -36.18
C PRO A 456 25.70 7.61 -37.02
N ALA A 457 26.67 8.49 -36.76
CA ALA A 457 26.82 9.80 -37.41
C ALA A 457 27.81 9.81 -38.60
N THR A 458 28.20 8.63 -39.09
CA THR A 458 29.07 8.50 -40.28
C THR A 458 28.26 8.14 -41.51
N THR A 459 28.91 8.09 -42.68
CA THR A 459 28.23 7.66 -43.90
C THR A 459 27.78 6.20 -43.81
N HIS A 460 26.52 5.95 -44.16
CA HIS A 460 25.92 4.62 -44.18
C HIS A 460 25.47 4.22 -45.59
N LEU A 461 25.40 2.90 -45.81
CA LEU A 461 24.90 2.27 -47.02
C LEU A 461 23.80 1.30 -46.64
N VAL A 462 22.74 1.28 -47.43
CA VAL A 462 21.75 0.20 -47.40
C VAL A 462 22.28 -0.93 -48.28
N MET A 463 22.30 -2.14 -47.73
CA MET A 463 22.91 -3.31 -48.35
C MET A 463 21.90 -4.45 -48.42
N MET A 464 21.75 -5.03 -49.61
CA MET A 464 20.86 -6.15 -49.88
C MET A 464 21.68 -7.33 -50.40
N VAL A 465 21.61 -8.47 -49.70
CA VAL A 465 22.21 -9.73 -50.16
C VAL A 465 21.14 -10.55 -50.85
N ILE A 466 21.40 -10.95 -52.08
CA ILE A 466 20.42 -11.54 -52.98
C ILE A 466 20.97 -12.85 -53.52
N LEU A 467 20.13 -13.89 -53.57
CA LEU A 467 20.45 -15.13 -54.25
C LEU A 467 20.35 -14.91 -55.77
N SER A 468 21.47 -15.04 -56.45
CA SER A 468 21.60 -14.79 -57.90
C SER A 468 20.79 -15.79 -58.74
N SER A 469 20.37 -16.93 -58.16
CA SER A 469 19.48 -17.93 -58.79
C SER A 469 18.05 -17.44 -58.94
N ASP A 470 17.58 -16.61 -58.01
CA ASP A 470 16.15 -16.31 -57.85
C ASP A 470 15.78 -14.94 -58.42
N VAL A 471 16.77 -14.04 -58.57
CA VAL A 471 16.53 -12.65 -58.92
C VAL A 471 17.53 -12.15 -59.97
N ASN A 472 17.01 -11.55 -61.05
CA ASN A 472 17.85 -10.85 -62.03
C ASN A 472 18.34 -9.51 -61.46
N ILE A 473 19.62 -9.44 -61.12
CA ILE A 473 20.26 -8.30 -60.46
C ILE A 473 20.16 -7.02 -61.29
N ASN A 474 20.29 -7.10 -62.63
CA ASN A 474 20.21 -5.91 -63.48
C ASN A 474 18.80 -5.35 -63.51
N ALA A 475 17.77 -6.21 -63.59
CA ALA A 475 16.39 -5.78 -63.51
C ALA A 475 16.06 -5.15 -62.15
N LEU A 476 16.58 -5.73 -61.06
CA LEU A 476 16.40 -5.17 -59.73
C LEU A 476 17.04 -3.78 -59.58
N LYS A 477 18.27 -3.61 -60.09
CA LYS A 477 18.95 -2.30 -60.06
C LYS A 477 18.16 -1.22 -60.79
N ILE A 478 17.52 -1.57 -61.90
CA ILE A 478 16.66 -0.65 -62.65
C ILE A 478 15.45 -0.26 -61.79
N ARG A 479 14.76 -1.23 -61.18
CA ARG A 479 13.60 -0.96 -60.30
C ARG A 479 13.95 -0.08 -59.10
N ILE A 480 15.09 -0.35 -58.45
CA ILE A 480 15.58 0.49 -57.34
C ILE A 480 15.91 1.89 -57.85
N SER A 481 16.56 2.02 -59.02
CA SER A 481 16.85 3.33 -59.60
C SER A 481 15.58 4.12 -59.98
N ASP A 482 14.50 3.44 -60.38
CA ASP A 482 13.22 4.08 -60.67
C ASP A 482 12.50 4.51 -59.38
N PHE A 483 12.58 3.69 -58.32
CA PHE A 483 12.12 4.03 -56.98
C PHE A 483 12.86 5.26 -56.43
N ASP A 484 14.20 5.29 -56.55
CA ASP A 484 15.05 6.40 -56.15
C ASP A 484 14.64 7.71 -56.83
N LYS A 485 14.41 7.66 -58.15
CA LYS A 485 13.95 8.83 -58.91
C LYS A 485 12.59 9.34 -58.46
N LYS A 486 11.70 8.44 -58.02
CA LYS A 486 10.33 8.80 -57.65
C LYS A 486 10.23 9.40 -56.25
N TYR A 487 10.95 8.86 -55.28
CA TYR A 487 10.78 9.21 -53.86
C TYR A 487 12.00 9.89 -53.23
N PHE A 488 13.17 9.79 -53.86
CA PHE A 488 14.46 10.27 -53.33
C PHE A 488 15.27 11.07 -54.36
N GLU A 489 14.60 11.76 -55.29
CA GLU A 489 15.21 12.47 -56.43
C GLU A 489 16.36 13.41 -56.03
N LEU A 490 16.21 14.12 -54.91
CA LEU A 490 17.18 15.10 -54.41
C LEU A 490 18.46 14.46 -53.85
N LYS A 491 18.46 13.16 -53.52
CA LYS A 491 19.58 12.49 -52.84
C LYS A 491 20.63 11.89 -53.78
N GLN A 492 20.40 11.88 -55.11
CA GLN A 492 21.32 11.34 -56.13
C GLN A 492 21.96 10.00 -55.74
N LEU A 493 21.14 9.08 -55.23
CA LEU A 493 21.60 7.79 -54.70
C LEU A 493 22.22 6.92 -55.80
N LYS A 494 23.28 6.18 -55.45
CA LYS A 494 23.96 5.26 -56.38
C LYS A 494 23.68 3.82 -56.00
N VAL A 495 23.13 3.07 -56.95
CA VAL A 495 22.92 1.63 -56.85
C VAL A 495 24.09 0.88 -57.48
N LYS A 496 24.86 0.17 -56.66
CA LYS A 496 25.97 -0.69 -57.09
C LYS A 496 25.65 -2.14 -56.79
N SER A 497 26.33 -3.05 -57.49
CA SER A 497 26.20 -4.49 -57.27
C SER A 497 27.58 -5.14 -57.31
N LEU A 498 27.81 -6.10 -56.42
CA LEU A 498 29.04 -6.88 -56.28
C LEU A 498 28.67 -8.35 -56.06
N MET A 499 29.28 -9.29 -56.79
CA MET A 499 29.12 -10.71 -56.45
C MET A 499 29.93 -11.03 -55.20
N LEU A 500 29.28 -11.66 -54.20
CA LEU A 500 29.92 -12.10 -52.96
C LEU A 500 30.49 -13.51 -53.11
N ASP A 501 29.71 -14.40 -53.73
CA ASP A 501 30.11 -15.76 -54.10
C ASP A 501 29.33 -16.21 -55.34
N ASN A 502 29.40 -17.50 -55.68
CA ASN A 502 28.75 -18.05 -56.88
C ASN A 502 27.22 -17.92 -56.85
N ASP A 503 26.63 -17.87 -55.67
CA ASP A 503 25.17 -17.93 -55.49
C ASP A 503 24.61 -16.62 -54.92
N ARG A 504 25.44 -15.71 -54.40
CA ARG A 504 25.01 -14.49 -53.73
C ARG A 504 25.63 -13.24 -54.31
N SER A 505 24.79 -12.23 -54.52
CA SER A 505 25.18 -10.89 -54.94
C SER A 505 24.75 -9.85 -53.93
N LEU A 506 25.64 -8.91 -53.63
CA LEU A 506 25.41 -7.75 -52.79
C LEU A 506 25.00 -6.56 -53.67
N VAL A 507 23.83 -5.99 -53.45
CA VAL A 507 23.43 -4.70 -53.99
C VAL A 507 23.57 -3.65 -52.90
N THR A 508 24.30 -2.58 -53.18
CA THR A 508 24.48 -1.46 -52.24
C THR A 508 23.85 -0.20 -52.79
N ILE A 509 23.19 0.54 -51.90
CA ILE A 509 22.45 1.77 -52.20
C ILE A 509 22.91 2.79 -51.18
N GLY A 510 23.34 3.97 -51.62
CA GLY A 510 23.51 5.08 -50.68
C GLY A 510 24.70 6.01 -50.94
N ASN A 511 25.43 6.23 -49.84
CA ASN A 511 26.08 7.44 -49.33
C ASN A 511 25.12 8.32 -48.49
N PHE A 512 24.41 7.71 -47.53
CA PHE A 512 23.57 8.44 -46.57
C PHE A 512 24.44 9.06 -45.48
N ASP A 513 24.19 10.31 -45.09
CA ASP A 513 25.09 11.04 -44.18
C ASP A 513 25.05 10.50 -42.74
N ILE A 514 23.91 9.95 -42.33
CA ILE A 514 23.68 9.39 -40.99
C ILE A 514 22.82 8.11 -41.05
N GLU A 515 22.89 7.28 -40.02
CA GLU A 515 22.13 6.01 -39.92
C GLU A 515 20.63 6.21 -40.07
N ALA A 516 20.07 7.27 -39.46
CA ALA A 516 18.63 7.53 -39.50
C ALA A 516 18.10 7.73 -40.93
N GLU A 517 18.90 8.32 -41.82
CA GLU A 517 18.50 8.51 -43.21
C GLU A 517 18.52 7.20 -44.00
N ALA A 518 19.54 6.36 -43.77
CA ALA A 518 19.59 5.02 -44.34
C ALA A 518 18.43 4.15 -43.82
N GLY A 519 18.06 4.31 -42.54
CA GLY A 519 16.90 3.67 -41.93
C GLY A 519 15.58 4.14 -42.54
N ASN A 520 15.39 5.44 -42.74
CA ASN A 520 14.21 5.98 -43.40
C ASN A 520 14.08 5.49 -44.85
N TYR A 521 15.21 5.40 -45.57
CA TYR A 521 15.24 4.84 -46.92
C TYR A 521 14.86 3.35 -46.91
N LEU A 522 15.40 2.56 -45.97
CA LEU A 522 15.05 1.14 -45.82
C LEU A 522 13.58 0.91 -45.46
N MET A 523 12.94 1.85 -44.74
CA MET A 523 11.51 1.78 -44.44
C MET A 523 10.62 2.15 -45.64
N ALA A 524 11.15 2.92 -46.59
CA ALA A 524 10.42 3.36 -47.78
C ALA A 524 10.56 2.38 -48.96
N LEU A 525 11.71 1.69 -49.04
CA LEU A 525 12.01 0.65 -50.02
C LEU A 525 11.13 -0.58 -49.80
#